data_AF-A0A2S9FP51-F1
#
_entry.id   AF-A0A2S9FP51-F1
#
_cell.length_a   1.000
_cell.length_b   1.000
_cell.length_c   1.000
_cell.angle_alpha   90.00
_cell.angle_beta   90.00
_cell.angle_gamma   90.00
#
_symmetry.space_group_name_H-M   'P 1'
#
loop_
_entity.id
_entity.type
_entity.pdbx_description
1 polymer ?
#
loop_
_entity_poly.entity_id
_entity_poly.type
_entity_poly.pdbx_seq_one_letter_code
_entity_poly.pdbx_strand_id
1 'polypeptide(L)'
;DDGYILQMARVAEHAGYMSNYFRWFGSPEDPFGWYYNLLALMSQVSTASIWMRLPDLLCALVCWLLLSREVVPRLGPAVSGSRAALWAAGLVLLAAWMPFNNGLRPEGQIATGAL
;
A
#
# COMPACT_ATOMS: atom_id res chain seq x y z
N ASP A 1 0.06 -10.67 -5.22
CA ASP A 1 -0.45 -10.53 -6.60
C ASP A 1 0.25 -9.43 -7.40
N ASP A 2 1.54 -9.18 -7.15
CA ASP A 2 2.23 -8.02 -7.75
C ASP A 2 2.36 -8.14 -9.26
N GLY A 3 2.74 -9.31 -9.77
CA GLY A 3 2.83 -9.54 -11.21
C GLY A 3 1.48 -9.41 -11.90
N TYR A 4 0.38 -9.74 -11.21
CA TYR A 4 -0.97 -9.62 -11.74
C TYR A 4 -1.35 -8.15 -11.92
N ILE A 5 -1.20 -7.35 -10.86
CA ILE A 5 -1.53 -5.93 -10.84
C ILE A 5 -0.61 -5.13 -11.78
N LEU A 6 0.69 -5.44 -11.80
CA LEU A 6 1.64 -4.75 -12.68
C LEU A 6 1.31 -4.96 -14.16
N GLN A 7 0.92 -6.18 -14.56
CA GLN A 7 0.58 -6.44 -15.95
C GLN A 7 -0.70 -5.71 -16.36
N MET A 8 -1.72 -5.68 -15.50
CA MET A 8 -2.93 -4.89 -15.72
C MET A 8 -2.62 -3.40 -15.87
N ALA A 9 -1.79 -2.85 -14.98
CA ALA A 9 -1.38 -1.45 -15.05
C ALA A 9 -0.63 -1.10 -16.35
N ARG A 10 0.23 -2.00 -16.84
CA ARG A 10 1.03 -1.77 -18.05
C ARG A 10 0.22 -1.78 -19.34
N VAL A 11 -0.84 -2.60 -19.41
CA VAL A 11 -1.67 -2.69 -20.63
C VAL A 11 -2.81 -1.68 -20.65
N ALA A 12 -3.18 -1.11 -19.48
CA ALA A 12 -4.31 -0.20 -19.35
C ALA A 12 -4.24 1.02 -20.27
N GLU A 13 -3.05 1.60 -20.47
CA GLU A 13 -2.87 2.76 -21.35
C GLU A 13 -3.20 2.41 -22.81
N HIS A 14 -2.73 1.27 -23.31
CA HIS A 14 -3.02 0.84 -24.67
C HIS A 14 -4.47 0.36 -24.84
N ALA A 15 -5.03 -0.26 -23.81
CA ALA A 15 -6.44 -0.69 -23.79
C ALA A 15 -7.42 0.49 -23.71
N GLY A 16 -6.98 1.64 -23.18
CA GLY A 16 -7.80 2.84 -22.97
C GLY A 16 -8.67 2.78 -21.71
N TYR A 17 -8.58 1.72 -20.91
CA TYR A 17 -9.29 1.52 -19.64
C TYR A 17 -8.60 0.45 -18.78
N MET A 18 -8.91 0.40 -17.49
CA MET A 18 -8.31 -0.55 -16.54
C MET A 18 -9.02 -1.92 -16.59
N SER A 19 -8.65 -2.76 -17.56
CA SER A 19 -9.20 -4.10 -17.72
C SER A 19 -8.62 -5.10 -16.71
N ASN A 20 -9.44 -6.03 -16.22
CA ASN A 20 -8.94 -7.28 -15.69
C ASN A 20 -8.32 -8.10 -16.83
N TYR A 21 -6.99 -8.11 -16.89
CA TYR A 21 -6.27 -8.66 -18.03
C TYR A 21 -6.32 -10.20 -18.10
N PHE A 22 -6.40 -10.87 -16.95
CA PHE A 22 -6.24 -12.32 -16.87
C PHE A 22 -7.56 -13.08 -16.73
N ARG A 23 -8.65 -12.40 -16.37
CA ARG A 23 -9.94 -13.01 -16.05
C ARG A 23 -11.08 -12.10 -16.50
N TRP A 24 -12.30 -12.66 -16.51
CA TRP A 24 -13.53 -11.92 -16.77
C TRP A 24 -13.60 -11.24 -18.15
N PHE A 25 -13.04 -11.89 -19.19
CA PHE A 25 -13.17 -11.49 -20.59
C PHE A 25 -12.83 -10.01 -20.87
N GLY A 26 -11.88 -9.43 -20.12
CA GLY A 26 -11.47 -8.03 -20.28
C GLY A 26 -12.40 -7.02 -19.60
N SER A 27 -13.32 -7.46 -18.75
CA SER A 27 -14.15 -6.56 -17.91
C SER A 27 -13.27 -5.61 -17.09
N PRO A 28 -13.65 -4.34 -16.92
CA PRO A 28 -12.89 -3.40 -16.09
C PRO A 28 -12.89 -3.78 -14.60
N GLU A 29 -11.86 -3.34 -13.88
CA GLU A 29 -11.77 -3.37 -12.41
C GLU A 29 -12.53 -2.23 -11.72
N ASP A 30 -13.12 -1.33 -12.51
CA ASP A 30 -13.97 -0.28 -12.00
C ASP A 30 -15.24 -0.88 -11.38
N PRO A 31 -15.66 -0.41 -10.19
CA PRO A 31 -15.38 0.92 -9.62
C PRO A 31 -14.19 1.03 -8.64
N PHE A 32 -13.46 -0.05 -8.36
CA PHE A 32 -12.47 -0.08 -7.26
C PHE A 32 -11.05 0.30 -7.69
N GLY A 33 -10.73 0.12 -8.98
CA GLY A 33 -9.37 0.17 -9.54
C GLY A 33 -8.69 1.53 -9.65
N TRP A 34 -9.15 2.58 -8.95
CA TRP A 34 -8.56 3.93 -9.06
C TRP A 34 -7.06 3.95 -8.75
N TYR A 35 -6.63 3.15 -7.76
CA TYR A 35 -5.22 3.03 -7.38
C TYR A 35 -4.37 2.37 -8.47
N TYR A 36 -4.95 1.46 -9.26
CA TYR A 36 -4.23 0.84 -10.38
C TYR A 36 -3.95 1.83 -11.50
N ASN A 37 -4.76 2.88 -11.66
CA ASN A 37 -4.47 3.96 -12.61
C ASN A 37 -3.23 4.77 -12.18
N LEU A 38 -3.02 4.97 -10.87
CA LEU A 38 -1.77 5.56 -10.36
C LEU A 38 -0.57 4.67 -10.71
N LEU A 39 -0.69 3.36 -10.51
CA LEU A 39 0.37 2.41 -10.88
C LEU A 39 0.62 2.38 -12.39
N ALA A 40 -0.42 2.55 -13.22
CA ALA A 40 -0.27 2.67 -14.67
C ALA A 40 0.62 3.87 -15.04
N LEU A 41 0.35 5.04 -14.43
CA LEU A 41 1.18 6.24 -14.61
C LEU A 41 2.62 6.02 -14.12
N MET A 42 2.82 5.39 -12.97
CA MET A 42 4.16 5.08 -12.46
C MET A 42 4.94 4.13 -13.37
N SER A 43 4.24 3.19 -14.02
CA SER A 43 4.85 2.20 -14.91
C SER A 43 5.44 2.81 -16.19
N GLN A 44 5.00 4.00 -16.59
CA GLN A 44 5.56 4.76 -17.71
C GLN A 44 6.98 5.27 -17.43
N VAL A 45 7.30 5.51 -16.15
CA VAL A 45 8.65 5.94 -15.73
C VAL A 45 9.58 4.74 -15.63
N SER A 46 9.16 3.70 -14.90
CA SER A 46 9.93 2.48 -14.72
C SER A 46 9.04 1.35 -14.25
N THR A 47 9.36 0.11 -14.65
CA THR A 47 8.71 -1.10 -14.14
C THR A 47 9.61 -1.86 -13.15
N ALA A 48 10.67 -1.23 -12.65
CA ALA A 48 11.55 -1.82 -11.67
C ALA A 48 10.79 -2.09 -10.36
N SER A 49 11.04 -3.24 -9.73
CA SER A 49 10.35 -3.66 -8.49
C SER A 49 10.43 -2.61 -7.38
N ILE A 50 11.61 -2.01 -7.19
CA ILE A 50 11.84 -0.98 -6.17
C ILE A 50 11.01 0.28 -6.41
N TRP A 51 10.77 0.64 -7.67
CA TRP A 51 10.00 1.82 -8.05
C TRP A 51 8.51 1.59 -7.88
N MET A 52 8.01 0.45 -8.37
CA MET A 52 6.58 0.14 -8.31
C MET A 52 6.08 -0.04 -6.88
N ARG A 53 6.93 -0.51 -5.96
CA ARG A 53 6.61 -0.70 -4.52
C ARG A 53 6.82 0.55 -3.67
N LEU A 54 7.29 1.64 -4.27
CA LEU A 54 7.53 2.90 -3.55
C LEU A 54 6.28 3.42 -2.81
N PRO A 55 5.04 3.33 -3.35
CA PRO A 55 3.85 3.77 -2.64
C PRO A 55 3.62 3.00 -1.33
N ASP A 56 3.84 1.68 -1.32
CA ASP A 56 3.73 0.86 -0.11
C ASP A 56 4.76 1.27 0.95
N LEU A 57 5.99 1.55 0.54
CA LEU A 57 7.02 2.03 1.45
C LEU A 57 6.64 3.38 2.08
N LEU A 58 6.13 4.31 1.28
CA LEU A 58 5.67 5.62 1.77
C LEU A 58 4.51 5.45 2.76
N CYS A 59 3.54 4.60 2.45
CA CYS A 59 2.45 4.24 3.35
C CYS A 59 2.95 3.65 4.67
N ALA A 60 3.96 2.78 4.65
CA ALA A 60 4.56 2.21 5.86
C ALA A 60 5.15 3.30 6.77
N LEU A 61 5.88 4.25 6.17
CA LEU A 61 6.50 5.37 6.89
C LEU A 61 5.45 6.32 7.48
N VAL A 62 4.40 6.64 6.72
CA VAL A 62 3.29 7.47 7.18
C VAL A 62 2.53 6.78 8.31
N CYS A 63 2.22 5.48 8.18
CA CYS A 63 1.61 4.68 9.24
C CYS A 63 2.44 4.74 10.53
N TRP A 64 3.76 4.56 10.45
CA TRP A 64 4.61 4.66 11.63
C TRP A 64 4.63 6.07 12.24
N LEU A 65 4.67 7.10 11.39
CA LEU A 65 4.67 8.49 11.86
C LEU A 65 3.37 8.79 12.63
N LEU A 66 2.22 8.47 12.05
CA LEU A 66 0.92 8.68 12.68
C LEU A 66 0.76 7.83 13.94
N LEU A 67 1.15 6.55 13.90
CA LEU A 67 1.06 5.65 15.04
C LEU A 67 1.89 6.16 16.23
N SER A 68 3.15 6.55 15.97
CA SER A 68 4.08 6.95 17.03
C SER A 68 3.83 8.35 17.58
N ARG A 69 3.30 9.28 16.77
CA ARG A 69 3.14 10.70 17.14
C ARG A 69 1.72 11.11 17.46
N GLU A 70 0.73 10.51 16.81
CA GLU A 70 -0.67 10.89 17.00
C GLU A 70 -1.41 9.85 17.83
N VAL A 71 -1.33 8.56 17.46
CA VAL A 71 -2.12 7.51 18.12
C VAL A 71 -1.58 7.18 19.51
N VAL A 72 -0.29 6.85 19.64
CA VAL A 72 0.29 6.45 20.93
C VAL A 72 0.13 7.52 22.01
N PRO A 73 0.39 8.82 21.74
CA PRO A 73 0.13 9.88 22.72
C PRO A 73 -1.36 10.04 23.05
N ARG A 74 -2.26 9.77 22.10
CA ARG A 74 -3.71 9.87 22.31
C ARG A 74 -4.27 8.78 23.22
N LEU A 75 -3.60 7.63 23.34
CA LEU A 75 -3.97 6.52 24.23
C LEU A 75 -3.72 6.79 25.72
N GLY A 76 -3.04 7.91 26.05
CA GLY A 76 -2.89 8.39 27.42
C GLY A 76 -1.46 8.28 27.98
N PRO A 77 -1.21 8.90 29.15
CA PRO A 77 0.13 9.14 29.68
C PRO A 77 0.89 7.85 30.05
N ALA A 78 0.17 6.80 30.43
CA ALA A 78 0.77 5.50 30.75
C ALA A 78 1.40 4.83 29.51
N VAL A 79 0.75 4.98 28.33
CA VAL A 79 1.24 4.43 27.07
C VAL A 79 2.31 5.34 26.48
N SER A 80 2.09 6.66 26.48
CA SER A 80 3.02 7.63 25.90
C SER A 80 4.37 7.71 26.63
N GLY A 81 4.38 7.48 27.95
CA GLY A 81 5.61 7.43 28.76
C GLY A 81 6.35 6.09 28.70
N SER A 82 5.72 5.03 28.18
CA SER A 82 6.29 3.69 28.17
C SER A 82 7.09 3.41 26.88
N ARG A 83 8.41 3.27 27.03
CA ARG A 83 9.28 2.83 25.92
C ARG A 83 8.92 1.43 25.42
N ALA A 84 8.48 0.54 26.32
CA ALA A 84 8.07 -0.81 25.94
C ALA A 84 6.82 -0.78 25.04
N ALA A 85 5.88 0.12 25.30
CA ALA A 85 4.69 0.29 24.46
C ALA A 85 5.05 0.77 23.05
N LEU A 86 5.96 1.74 22.91
CA LEU A 86 6.44 2.21 21.60
C LEU A 86 7.18 1.12 20.82
N TRP A 87 8.03 0.34 21.49
CA TRP A 87 8.72 -0.79 20.85
C TRP A 87 7.75 -1.89 20.42
N ALA A 88 6.79 -2.25 21.27
CA ALA A 88 5.77 -3.23 20.93
C ALA A 88 4.94 -2.77 19.73
N ALA A 89 4.51 -1.50 19.71
CA ALA A 89 3.76 -0.93 18.58
C ALA A 89 4.56 -1.01 17.27
N GLY A 90 5.85 -0.64 17.29
CA GLY A 90 6.71 -0.70 16.11
C GLY A 90 6.99 -2.13 15.63
N LEU A 91 7.29 -3.05 16.55
CA LEU A 91 7.58 -4.45 16.19
C LEU A 91 6.34 -5.18 15.68
N VAL A 92 5.15 -4.93 16.27
CA VAL A 92 3.90 -5.49 15.78
C VAL A 92 3.54 -4.91 14.42
N LEU A 93 3.72 -3.60 14.22
CA LEU A 93 3.55 -2.98 12.90
C LEU A 93 4.46 -3.66 11.86
N LEU A 94 5.75 -3.82 12.16
CA LEU A 94 6.69 -4.49 11.25
C LEU A 94 6.32 -5.94 10.99
N ALA A 95 5.93 -6.69 12.03
CA ALA A 95 5.54 -8.09 11.92
C ALA A 95 4.29 -8.27 11.05
N ALA A 96 3.35 -7.33 11.10
CA ALA A 96 2.17 -7.32 10.23
C ALA A 96 2.48 -6.79 8.82
N TRP A 97 3.36 -5.80 8.70
CA TRP A 97 3.63 -5.13 7.42
C TRP A 97 4.53 -5.95 6.49
N MET A 98 5.64 -6.49 7.01
CA MET A 98 6.64 -7.21 6.20
C MET A 98 6.07 -8.36 5.37
N PRO A 99 5.20 -9.25 5.90
CA PRO A 99 4.67 -10.37 5.13
C PRO A 99 3.55 -10.01 4.15
N PHE A 100 2.76 -8.95 4.43
CA PHE A 100 1.52 -8.69 3.69
C PHE A 100 1.56 -7.41 2.84
N ASN A 101 2.18 -6.34 3.31
CA ASN A 101 2.13 -5.00 2.70
C ASN A 101 3.44 -4.60 2.01
N ASN A 102 4.09 -5.57 1.37
CA ASN A 102 5.33 -5.36 0.60
C ASN A 102 5.15 -5.78 -0.86
N GLY A 103 4.14 -5.21 -1.51
CA GLY A 103 3.69 -5.63 -2.83
C GLY A 103 3.10 -4.49 -3.66
N LEU A 104 2.16 -4.84 -4.53
CA LEU A 104 1.33 -3.86 -5.27
C LEU A 104 -0.16 -3.95 -4.94
N ARG A 105 -0.49 -4.86 -4.01
CA ARG A 105 -1.86 -4.98 -3.53
C ARG A 105 -2.14 -3.78 -2.63
N PRO A 106 -3.37 -3.23 -2.65
CA PRO A 106 -3.67 -1.96 -1.99
C PRO A 106 -3.80 -2.05 -0.46
N GLU A 107 -3.44 -3.18 0.18
CA GLU A 107 -3.63 -3.35 1.63
C GLU A 107 -2.81 -2.34 2.45
N GLY A 108 -1.60 -1.98 1.98
CA GLY A 108 -0.79 -0.96 2.64
C GLY A 108 -1.49 0.40 2.66
N GLN A 109 -2.08 0.80 1.53
CA GLN A 109 -2.82 2.06 1.40
C GLN A 109 -4.10 2.04 2.24
N ILE A 110 -4.81 0.91 2.28
CA ILE A 110 -6.01 0.75 3.12
C ILE A 110 -5.64 0.83 4.60
N ALA A 111 -4.55 0.18 5.01
CA ALA A 111 -4.07 0.25 6.39
C ALA A 111 -3.68 1.68 6.78
N THR A 112 -3.07 2.45 5.88
CA THR A 112 -2.79 3.88 6.10
C THR A 112 -4.07 4.71 6.13
N GLY A 113 -5.04 4.47 5.26
CA GLY A 113 -6.30 5.21 5.23
C GLY A 113 -7.22 4.93 6.41
N ALA A 114 -7.05 3.80 7.10
CA ALA A 114 -7.79 3.43 8.29
C ALA A 114 -7.23 4.03 9.60
N LEU A 115 -6.00 4.55 9.56
CA LEU A 115 -5.26 5.04 10.73
C LEU A 115 -5.48 6.55 10.95
#